data_AF-A0AAD1B504-F1
#
_entry.id   AF-A0AAD1B504-F1
#
_cell.length_a   1.000
_cell.length_b   1.000
_cell.length_c   1.000
_cell.angle_alpha   90.00
_cell.angle_beta   90.00
_cell.angle_gamma   90.00
#
_symmetry.space_group_name_H-M   'P 1'
#
loop_
_entity.id
_entity.type
_entity.pdbx_description
1 polymer ?
#
loop_
_entity_poly.entity_id
_entity_poly.type
_entity_poly.pdbx_seq_one_letter_code
_entity_poly.pdbx_strand_id
1 'polypeptide(L)'
;MDSVVMKWLLTVMVLLVGWVLSIALRGATKRLGRRRGYSRARIFQTAVVINSSSLLLCLLALSILWGLKGDGIMVFATSLMALLGVALFASWSMLSNTTAAIILFFSAPYRVGDRIRLLDGDNTVTGQVRHMGLIFITIQDELGHRYTLPNNLLLQKTVIQLRGDTLPRDQKHIKAD
;
A
#
# COMPACT_ATOMS: atom_id res chain seq x y z
N MET A 1 34.98 -28.38 -22.75
CA MET A 1 33.51 -28.24 -22.86
C MET A 1 33.23 -26.76 -22.98
N ASP A 2 32.74 -26.32 -24.14
CA ASP A 2 32.66 -24.89 -24.47
C ASP A 2 31.86 -24.11 -23.41
N SER A 3 32.35 -22.93 -23.06
CA SER A 3 31.71 -22.03 -22.08
C SER A 3 30.24 -21.77 -22.40
N VAL A 4 29.86 -21.88 -23.68
CA VAL A 4 28.49 -21.76 -24.18
C VAL A 4 27.65 -22.99 -23.85
N VAL A 5 28.15 -24.21 -24.05
CA VAL A 5 27.42 -25.46 -23.75
C VAL A 5 27.15 -25.59 -22.25
N MET A 6 28.10 -25.18 -21.40
CA MET A 6 27.90 -25.17 -19.94
C MET A 6 26.82 -24.17 -19.52
N LYS A 7 26.76 -22.98 -20.14
CA LYS A 7 25.70 -21.98 -19.88
C LYS A 7 24.32 -22.47 -20.31
N TRP A 8 24.21 -23.17 -21.43
CA TRP A 8 22.95 -23.75 -21.89
C TRP A 8 22.46 -24.87 -20.96
N LEU A 9 23.35 -25.78 -20.52
CA LEU A 9 23.00 -26.82 -19.56
C LEU A 9 22.52 -26.24 -18.23
N LEU A 10 23.21 -25.22 -17.70
CA LEU A 10 22.81 -24.52 -16.49
C LEU A 10 21.48 -23.77 -16.66
N THR A 11 21.21 -23.17 -17.83
CA THR A 11 19.94 -22.51 -18.15
C THR A 11 18.77 -23.51 -18.11
N VAL A 12 18.93 -24.66 -18.76
CA VAL A 12 17.92 -25.74 -18.75
C VAL A 12 17.69 -26.27 -17.34
N MET A 13 18.75 -26.42 -16.53
CA MET A 13 18.64 -26.84 -15.13
C MET A 13 17.86 -25.82 -14.29
N VAL A 14 18.16 -24.52 -14.42
CA VAL A 14 17.44 -23.45 -13.69
C VAL A 14 15.97 -23.41 -14.09
N LEU A 15 15.65 -23.54 -15.37
CA LEU A 15 14.27 -23.61 -15.85
C LEU A 15 13.53 -24.83 -15.28
N LEU A 16 14.17 -26.00 -15.27
CA LEU A 16 13.60 -27.21 -14.68
C LEU A 16 13.33 -27.04 -13.18
N VAL A 17 14.30 -26.54 -12.43
CA VAL A 17 14.15 -26.31 -10.98
C VAL A 17 13.06 -25.27 -10.72
N GLY A 18 13.05 -24.16 -11.45
CA GLY A 18 12.02 -23.12 -11.33
C GLY A 18 10.63 -23.63 -11.67
N TRP A 19 10.50 -24.46 -12.70
CA TRP A 19 9.22 -25.06 -13.09
C TRP A 19 8.71 -26.07 -12.05
N VAL A 20 9.56 -26.96 -11.57
CA VAL A 20 9.23 -27.93 -10.51
C VAL A 20 8.85 -27.21 -9.21
N LEU A 21 9.62 -26.18 -8.81
CA LEU A 21 9.32 -25.37 -7.64
C LEU A 21 7.97 -24.66 -7.79
N SER A 22 7.67 -24.12 -8.96
CA SER A 22 6.40 -23.45 -9.25
C SER A 22 5.21 -24.41 -9.15
N ILE A 23 5.34 -25.65 -9.65
CA ILE A 23 4.31 -26.68 -9.53
C ILE A 23 4.13 -27.10 -8.07
N ALA A 24 5.23 -27.32 -7.34
CA ALA A 24 5.21 -27.70 -5.93
C ALA A 24 4.53 -26.63 -5.06
N LEU A 25 4.89 -25.35 -5.25
CA LEU A 25 4.31 -24.22 -4.54
C LEU A 25 2.80 -24.06 -4.85
N ARG A 26 2.38 -24.22 -6.11
CA ARG A 26 0.94 -24.24 -6.48
C ARG A 26 0.19 -25.37 -5.79
N GLY A 27 0.76 -26.58 -5.80
CA GLY A 27 0.20 -27.76 -5.16
C GLY A 27 0.05 -27.58 -3.65
N ALA A 28 1.08 -27.07 -2.98
CA ALA A 28 1.08 -26.78 -1.56
C ALA A 28 0.02 -25.73 -1.20
N THR A 29 -0.05 -24.62 -1.94
CA THR A 29 -1.01 -23.53 -1.69
C THR A 29 -2.45 -23.99 -1.85
N LYS A 30 -2.75 -24.77 -2.90
CA LYS A 30 -4.10 -25.32 -3.12
C LYS A 30 -4.49 -26.34 -2.05
N ARG A 31 -3.53 -27.15 -1.57
CA ARG A 31 -3.74 -28.14 -0.50
C ARG A 31 -3.95 -27.47 0.86
N LEU A 32 -3.20 -26.41 1.17
CA LEU A 32 -3.32 -25.63 2.41
C LEU A 32 -4.60 -24.79 2.44
N GLY A 33 -4.93 -24.13 1.32
CA GLY A 33 -6.13 -23.32 1.18
C GLY A 33 -7.43 -24.11 1.36
N ARG A 34 -7.47 -25.34 0.84
CA ARG A 34 -8.63 -26.22 0.97
C ARG A 34 -8.79 -26.81 2.38
N ARG A 35 -7.70 -27.00 3.13
CA ARG A 35 -7.72 -27.47 4.52
C ARG A 35 -8.17 -26.39 5.52
N ARG A 36 -7.95 -25.12 5.20
CA ARG A 36 -8.27 -23.97 6.08
C ARG A 36 -9.63 -23.31 5.76
N GLY A 37 -10.39 -23.82 4.79
CA GLY A 37 -11.74 -23.34 4.46
C GLY A 37 -11.82 -21.98 3.77
N TYR A 38 -10.73 -21.49 3.15
CA TYR A 38 -10.73 -20.20 2.47
C TYR A 38 -11.58 -20.22 1.20
N SER A 39 -12.24 -19.09 0.89
CA SER A 39 -13.04 -18.94 -0.32
C SER A 39 -12.20 -19.19 -1.58
N ARG A 40 -12.82 -19.77 -2.62
CA ARG A 40 -12.13 -20.09 -3.89
C ARG A 40 -11.43 -18.86 -4.50
N ALA A 41 -12.00 -17.67 -4.32
CA ALA A 41 -11.43 -16.40 -4.76
C ALA A 41 -10.11 -16.05 -4.06
N ARG A 42 -10.00 -16.24 -2.74
CA ARG A 42 -8.75 -15.97 -2.00
C ARG A 42 -7.65 -16.96 -2.36
N ILE A 43 -7.98 -18.24 -2.52
CA ILE A 43 -7.01 -19.27 -2.94
C ILE A 43 -6.46 -18.95 -4.34
N PHE A 44 -7.34 -18.50 -5.25
CA PHE A 44 -6.93 -18.07 -6.59
C PHE A 44 -6.00 -16.85 -6.54
N GLN A 45 -6.36 -15.81 -5.77
CA GLN A 45 -5.52 -14.62 -5.60
C GLN A 45 -4.13 -14.98 -5.05
N THR A 46 -4.06 -15.79 -4.00
CA THR A 46 -2.77 -16.23 -3.43
C THR A 46 -1.96 -17.06 -4.44
N ALA A 47 -2.60 -17.94 -5.20
CA ALA A 47 -1.91 -18.75 -6.21
C ALA A 47 -1.35 -17.90 -7.36
N VAL A 48 -2.07 -16.85 -7.79
CA VAL A 48 -1.58 -15.90 -8.80
C VAL A 48 -0.35 -15.15 -8.29
N VAL A 49 -0.39 -14.63 -7.06
CA VAL A 49 0.76 -13.93 -6.45
C VAL A 49 1.99 -14.83 -6.37
N ILE A 50 1.84 -16.06 -5.87
CA ILE A 50 2.94 -17.03 -5.75
C ILE A 50 3.50 -17.40 -7.12
N ASN A 51 2.64 -17.57 -8.13
CA ASN A 51 3.10 -17.89 -9.47
C ASN A 51 3.88 -16.72 -10.10
N SER A 52 3.38 -15.50 -9.96
CA SER A 52 4.05 -14.30 -10.47
C SER A 52 5.40 -14.09 -9.77
N SER A 53 5.49 -14.32 -8.46
CA SER A 53 6.77 -14.22 -7.73
C SER A 53 7.76 -15.32 -8.14
N SER A 54 7.30 -16.55 -8.35
CA SER A 54 8.15 -17.66 -8.78
C SER A 54 8.71 -17.43 -10.19
N LEU A 55 7.88 -16.92 -11.11
CA LEU A 55 8.30 -16.53 -12.45
C LEU A 55 9.36 -15.42 -12.40
N LEU A 56 9.14 -14.39 -11.57
CA LEU A 56 10.08 -13.29 -11.40
C LEU A 56 11.44 -13.78 -10.87
N LEU A 57 11.44 -14.65 -9.86
CA LEU A 57 12.67 -15.26 -9.32
C LEU A 57 13.41 -16.09 -10.37
N CYS A 58 12.69 -16.85 -11.18
CA CYS A 58 13.27 -17.63 -12.26
C CYS A 58 13.92 -16.71 -13.32
N LEU A 59 13.26 -15.63 -13.70
CA LEU A 59 13.80 -14.63 -14.63
C LEU A 59 15.07 -13.98 -14.07
N LEU A 60 15.07 -13.59 -12.80
CA LEU A 60 16.25 -13.01 -12.14
C LEU A 60 17.42 -13.99 -12.11
N ALA A 61 17.18 -15.26 -11.78
CA ALA A 61 18.21 -16.31 -11.78
C ALA A 61 18.81 -16.51 -13.18
N LEU A 62 17.98 -16.48 -14.23
CA LEU A 62 18.43 -16.54 -15.62
C LEU A 62 19.26 -15.32 -16.01
N SER A 63 18.86 -14.12 -15.60
CA SER A 63 19.62 -12.88 -15.85
C SER A 63 21.01 -12.92 -15.21
N ILE A 64 21.13 -13.47 -13.99
CA ILE A 64 22.42 -13.64 -13.31
C ILE A 64 23.29 -14.67 -14.05
N LEU A 65 22.71 -15.80 -14.47
CA LEU A 65 23.42 -16.90 -15.11
C LEU A 65 24.00 -16.55 -16.48
N TRP A 66 23.29 -15.70 -17.23
CA TRP A 66 23.77 -15.20 -18.52
C TRP A 66 24.88 -14.15 -18.39
N GLY A 67 25.18 -13.72 -17.16
CA GLY A 67 26.32 -12.87 -16.87
C GLY A 67 26.13 -11.48 -17.44
N LEU A 68 25.32 -10.67 -16.75
CA LEU A 68 25.44 -9.21 -16.84
C LEU A 68 26.89 -8.87 -16.47
N LYS A 69 27.75 -8.67 -17.48
CA LYS A 69 29.10 -8.11 -17.33
C LYS A 69 28.98 -6.77 -16.56
N GLY A 70 30.04 -6.33 -15.88
CA GLY A 70 30.02 -5.17 -14.97
C GLY A 70 29.24 -3.95 -15.46
N ASP A 71 29.31 -3.60 -16.74
CA ASP A 71 28.53 -2.50 -17.34
C ASP A 71 27.02 -2.77 -17.40
N GLY A 72 26.62 -4.02 -17.63
CA GLY A 72 25.22 -4.46 -17.63
C GLY A 72 24.56 -4.36 -16.26
N ILE A 73 25.33 -4.45 -15.16
CA ILE A 73 24.79 -4.27 -13.79
C ILE A 73 24.37 -2.81 -13.58
N MET A 74 25.17 -1.84 -14.05
CA MET A 74 24.85 -0.42 -13.94
C MET A 74 23.57 -0.09 -14.73
N VAL A 75 23.45 -0.58 -15.97
CA VAL A 75 22.26 -0.37 -16.83
C VAL A 75 21.03 -1.08 -16.28
N PHE A 76 21.19 -2.27 -15.71
CA PHE A 76 20.11 -2.98 -15.04
C PHE A 76 19.64 -2.21 -13.80
N ALA A 77 20.57 -1.71 -12.97
CA ALA A 77 20.25 -0.95 -11.78
C ALA A 77 19.52 0.37 -12.11
N THR A 78 19.95 1.10 -13.14
CA THR A 78 19.26 2.34 -13.56
C THR A 78 17.87 2.06 -14.14
N SER A 79 17.71 0.99 -14.91
CA SER A 79 16.40 0.55 -15.43
C SER A 79 15.47 0.12 -14.30
N LEU A 80 15.98 -0.59 -13.30
CA LEU A 80 15.22 -0.98 -12.12
C LEU A 80 14.83 0.24 -11.29
N MET A 81 15.72 1.22 -11.11
CA MET A 81 15.41 2.48 -10.44
C MET A 81 14.33 3.28 -11.17
N ALA A 82 14.37 3.33 -12.50
CA ALA A 82 13.32 3.96 -13.30
C ALA A 82 11.97 3.25 -13.09
N LEU A 83 11.95 1.91 -13.12
CA LEU A 83 10.73 1.13 -12.87
C LEU A 83 10.19 1.34 -11.45
N LEU A 84 11.07 1.36 -10.44
CA LEU A 84 10.70 1.64 -9.05
C LEU A 84 10.11 3.04 -8.90
N GLY A 85 10.69 4.04 -9.57
CA GLY A 85 10.14 5.39 -9.61
C GLY A 85 8.70 5.43 -10.15
N VAL A 86 8.44 4.73 -11.25
CA VAL A 86 7.08 4.61 -11.83
C VAL A 86 6.13 3.84 -10.90
N ALA A 87 6.60 2.75 -10.29
CA ALA A 87 5.80 1.95 -9.36
C ALA A 87 5.43 2.73 -8.07
N LEU A 88 6.35 3.54 -7.56
CA LEU A 88 6.10 4.45 -6.44
C LEU A 88 5.10 5.53 -6.81
N PHE A 89 5.22 6.10 -8.02
CA PHE A 89 4.25 7.07 -8.53
C PHE A 89 2.84 6.46 -8.65
N ALA A 90 2.73 5.23 -9.16
CA ALA A 90 1.47 4.50 -9.20
C ALA A 90 0.89 4.24 -7.79
N SER A 91 1.74 4.10 -6.77
CA SER A 91 1.36 3.84 -5.38
C SER A 91 1.18 5.10 -4.54
N TRP A 92 1.31 6.30 -5.14
CA TRP A 92 1.38 7.59 -4.44
C TRP A 92 0.29 7.80 -3.38
N SER A 93 -0.96 7.43 -3.70
CA SER A 93 -2.08 7.61 -2.79
C SER A 93 -1.93 6.84 -1.46
N MET A 94 -1.45 5.59 -1.53
CA MET A 94 -1.24 4.77 -0.32
C MET A 94 -0.07 5.29 0.51
N LEU A 95 1.01 5.70 -0.16
CA LEU A 95 2.18 6.27 0.50
C LEU A 95 1.82 7.59 1.19
N SER A 96 1.09 8.46 0.50
CA SER A 96 0.67 9.75 1.03
C SER A 96 -0.25 9.63 2.26
N ASN A 97 -1.21 8.68 2.25
CA ASN A 97 -2.03 8.40 3.44
C ASN A 97 -1.20 7.87 4.61
N THR A 98 -0.24 6.98 4.33
CA THR A 98 0.66 6.42 5.35
C THR A 98 1.53 7.49 5.97
N THR A 99 2.17 8.34 5.16
CA THR A 99 2.99 9.45 5.63
C THR A 99 2.15 10.46 6.42
N ALA A 100 0.94 10.78 5.95
CA ALA A 100 0.04 11.66 6.69
C ALA A 100 -0.36 11.09 8.05
N ALA A 101 -0.56 9.77 8.16
CA ALA A 101 -0.85 9.12 9.45
C ALA A 101 0.28 9.34 10.47
N ILE A 102 1.53 9.18 10.04
CA ILE A 102 2.72 9.39 10.88
C ILE A 102 2.79 10.84 11.34
N ILE A 103 2.61 11.79 10.41
CA ILE A 103 2.62 13.22 10.75
C ILE A 103 1.50 13.56 11.73
N LEU A 104 0.28 13.09 11.47
CA LEU A 104 -0.86 13.31 12.37
C LEU A 104 -0.61 12.72 13.76
N PHE A 105 -0.04 11.53 13.85
CA PHE A 105 0.22 10.88 15.12
C PHE A 105 1.24 11.62 15.99
N PHE A 106 2.33 12.13 15.38
CA PHE A 106 3.41 12.77 16.14
C PHE A 106 3.29 14.29 16.26
N SER A 107 2.67 14.95 15.28
CA SER A 107 2.72 16.41 15.14
C SER A 107 1.34 17.08 15.19
N ALA A 108 0.24 16.34 15.11
CA ALA A 108 -1.08 16.97 15.23
C ALA A 108 -1.32 17.46 16.67
N PRO A 109 -1.94 18.65 16.84
CA PRO A 109 -2.30 19.18 18.15
C PRO A 109 -3.54 18.48 18.76
N TYR A 110 -4.15 17.54 18.04
CA TYR A 110 -5.35 16.80 18.45
C TYR A 110 -5.08 15.29 18.54
N ARG A 111 -5.75 14.62 19.48
CA ARG A 111 -5.57 13.18 19.77
C ARG A 111 -6.87 12.40 19.60
N VAL A 112 -6.76 11.07 19.66
CA VAL A 112 -7.95 10.20 19.76
C VAL A 112 -8.72 10.58 21.02
N GLY A 113 -10.02 10.85 20.86
CA GLY A 113 -10.90 11.37 21.91
C GLY A 113 -11.19 12.86 21.80
N ASP A 114 -10.46 13.63 20.99
CA ASP A 114 -10.75 15.05 20.83
C ASP A 114 -11.92 15.29 19.89
N ARG A 115 -12.74 16.31 20.18
CA ARG A 115 -13.74 16.83 19.24
C ARG A 115 -13.07 17.78 18.25
N ILE A 116 -13.24 17.49 16.97
CA ILE A 116 -12.71 18.28 15.88
C ILE A 116 -13.79 18.60 14.85
N ARG A 117 -13.63 19.71 14.14
CA ARG A 117 -14.42 20.09 12.98
C ARG A 117 -13.50 20.26 11.78
N LEU A 118 -13.68 19.39 10.78
CA LEU A 118 -12.95 19.42 9.51
C LEU A 118 -13.68 20.31 8.51
N LEU A 119 -13.04 21.39 8.06
CA LEU A 119 -13.62 22.28 7.08
C LEU A 119 -13.33 21.78 5.66
N ASP A 120 -14.38 21.39 4.95
CA ASP A 120 -14.30 20.97 3.55
C ASP A 120 -15.47 21.54 2.74
N GLY A 121 -15.57 22.87 2.69
CA GLY A 121 -16.69 23.57 2.05
C GLY A 121 -18.03 23.12 2.64
N ASP A 122 -18.94 22.71 1.76
CA ASP A 122 -20.28 22.23 2.15
C ASP A 122 -20.24 20.88 2.88
N ASN A 123 -19.15 20.10 2.76
CA ASN A 123 -18.98 18.78 3.37
C ASN A 123 -18.22 18.85 4.70
N THR A 124 -18.51 19.86 5.51
CA THR A 124 -17.86 20.03 6.82
C THR A 124 -18.31 18.94 7.80
N VAL A 125 -17.36 18.20 8.39
CA VAL A 125 -17.63 17.11 9.34
C VAL A 125 -17.24 17.55 10.74
N THR A 126 -18.15 17.40 11.70
CA THR A 126 -17.89 17.65 13.12
C THR A 126 -18.05 16.36 13.90
N GLY A 127 -17.15 16.09 14.85
CA GLY A 127 -17.30 14.95 15.73
C GLY A 127 -16.04 14.63 16.53
N GLN A 128 -16.09 13.55 17.30
CA GLN A 128 -14.98 13.06 18.10
C GLN A 128 -14.11 12.08 17.30
N VAL A 129 -12.79 12.24 17.36
CA VAL A 129 -11.86 11.28 16.76
C VAL A 129 -11.94 9.97 17.55
N ARG A 130 -12.45 8.91 16.93
CA ARG A 130 -12.56 7.59 17.56
C ARG A 130 -11.35 6.70 17.32
N HIS A 131 -10.74 6.81 16.14
CA HIS A 131 -9.64 5.95 15.76
C HIS A 131 -8.76 6.62 14.71
N MET A 132 -7.44 6.57 14.90
CA MET A 132 -6.43 6.97 13.92
C MET A 132 -5.71 5.71 13.42
N GLY A 133 -6.01 5.28 12.20
CA GLY A 133 -5.31 4.18 11.54
C GLY A 133 -4.21 4.66 10.60
N LEU A 134 -3.50 3.73 9.97
CA LEU A 134 -2.40 4.05 9.03
C LEU A 134 -2.89 4.65 7.71
N ILE A 135 -4.08 4.27 7.25
CA ILE A 135 -4.64 4.76 5.97
C ILE A 135 -5.80 5.73 6.20
N PHE A 136 -6.63 5.46 7.21
CA PHE A 136 -7.85 6.19 7.49
C PHE A 136 -7.97 6.62 8.96
N ILE A 137 -8.60 7.77 9.16
CA ILE A 137 -9.09 8.25 10.45
C ILE A 137 -10.62 8.10 10.50
N THR A 138 -11.15 7.77 11.67
CA THR A 138 -12.59 7.68 11.91
C THR A 138 -13.04 8.75 12.90
N ILE A 139 -13.96 9.59 12.46
CA ILE A 139 -14.62 10.61 13.28
C ILE A 139 -16.05 10.13 13.55
N GLN A 140 -16.53 10.27 14.78
CA GLN A 140 -17.90 9.95 15.15
C GLN A 140 -18.62 11.20 15.61
N ASP A 141 -19.76 11.50 14.98
CA ASP A 141 -20.62 12.61 15.37
C ASP A 141 -21.49 12.25 16.59
N GLU A 142 -22.17 13.25 17.16
CA GLU A 142 -23.05 13.13 18.34
C GLU A 142 -24.22 12.18 18.11
N LEU A 143 -24.73 12.13 16.88
CA LEU A 143 -25.77 11.19 16.45
C LEU A 143 -25.25 9.74 16.31
N GLY A 144 -23.96 9.51 16.53
CA GLY A 144 -23.33 8.20 16.47
C GLY A 144 -22.87 7.77 15.08
N HIS A 145 -23.11 8.56 14.03
CA HIS A 145 -22.61 8.33 12.67
C HIS A 145 -21.08 8.33 12.62
N ARG A 146 -20.49 7.41 11.85
CA ARG A 146 -19.03 7.30 11.69
C ARG A 146 -18.62 7.73 10.29
N TYR A 147 -17.70 8.69 10.23
CA TYR A 147 -17.10 9.21 9.01
C TYR A 147 -15.67 8.68 8.90
N THR A 148 -15.37 7.99 7.81
CA THR A 148 -14.03 7.46 7.54
C THR A 148 -13.38 8.30 6.46
N LEU A 149 -12.25 8.92 6.81
CA LEU A 149 -11.54 9.86 5.95
C LEU A 149 -10.11 9.37 5.71
N PRO A 150 -9.56 9.53 4.51
CA PRO A 150 -8.15 9.26 4.27
C PRO A 150 -7.29 10.26 5.05
N ASN A 151 -6.19 9.77 5.65
CA ASN A 151 -5.34 10.60 6.51
C ASN A 151 -4.75 11.82 5.78
N ASN A 152 -4.42 11.67 4.50
CA ASN A 152 -3.89 12.76 3.69
C ASN A 152 -4.92 13.90 3.50
N LEU A 153 -6.21 13.57 3.38
CA LEU A 153 -7.26 14.58 3.29
C LEU A 153 -7.35 15.40 4.57
N LEU A 154 -7.27 14.76 5.73
CA LEU A 154 -7.30 15.45 7.01
C LEU A 154 -6.11 16.43 7.17
N LEU A 155 -4.94 16.02 6.68
CA LEU A 155 -3.72 16.85 6.75
C LEU A 155 -3.79 18.08 5.82
N GLN A 156 -4.45 17.96 4.66
CA GLN A 156 -4.54 19.02 3.66
C GLN A 156 -5.65 20.03 3.94
N LYS A 157 -6.55 19.74 4.89
CA LYS A 157 -7.73 20.55 5.18
C LYS A 157 -7.59 21.22 6.54
N THR A 158 -8.32 22.31 6.72
CA THR A 158 -8.32 23.03 7.99
C THR A 158 -9.11 22.24 9.04
N VAL A 159 -8.48 21.95 10.17
CA VAL A 159 -9.10 21.28 11.31
C VAL A 159 -9.21 22.27 12.48
N ILE A 160 -10.43 22.45 12.99
CA ILE A 160 -10.68 23.20 14.22
C ILE A 160 -10.79 22.19 15.36
N GLN A 161 -9.93 22.30 16.37
CA GLN A 161 -10.07 21.57 17.62
C GLN A 161 -11.07 22.31 18.52
N LEU A 162 -12.17 21.65 18.87
CA LEU A 162 -13.22 22.24 19.70
C LEU A 162 -12.86 22.05 21.18
N ARG A 163 -12.77 23.14 21.94
CA ARG A 163 -12.57 23.12 23.40
C ARG A 163 -13.90 23.46 24.07
N GLY A 164 -14.62 22.45 24.57
CA GLY A 164 -15.94 22.60 25.20
C GLY A 164 -17.11 22.31 24.24
N ASP A 165 -18.33 22.61 24.68
CA ASP A 165 -19.58 22.37 23.91
C ASP A 165 -19.94 23.50 22.94
N THR A 166 -19.14 24.57 22.85
CA THR A 166 -19.45 25.72 21.99
C THR A 166 -18.69 25.64 20.66
N LEU A 167 -19.43 25.43 19.57
CA LEU A 167 -18.92 25.64 18.22
C LEU A 167 -18.59 27.13 18.03
N PRO A 168 -17.44 27.49 17.44
CA PRO A 168 -17.24 28.85 16.95
C PRO A 168 -18.34 29.12 15.93
N ARG A 169 -19.23 30.08 16.22
CA ARG A 169 -20.29 30.50 15.29
C ARG A 169 -19.61 30.98 14.02
N ASP A 170 -19.90 30.30 12.91
CA ASP A 170 -19.50 30.77 11.59
C ASP A 170 -20.32 32.02 11.27
N GLN A 171 -19.72 33.19 11.47
CA GLN A 171 -20.39 34.48 11.27
C GLN A 171 -20.49 34.89 9.79
N LYS A 172 -20.06 34.05 8.84
CA LYS A 172 -20.12 34.39 7.40
C LYS A 172 -21.53 34.67 6.86
N HIS A 173 -22.58 34.30 7.59
CA HIS A 173 -23.98 34.54 7.19
C HIS A 173 -24.69 35.65 7.96
N ILE A 174 -24.01 36.42 8.82
CA ILE A 174 -24.64 37.63 9.38
C ILE A 174 -24.61 38.68 8.28
N LYS A 175 -25.71 38.75 7.51
CA LYS A 175 -25.99 39.91 6.65
C LYS A 175 -25.84 41.16 7.53
N ALA A 176 -25.02 42.09 7.07
CA ALA A 176 -25.04 43.45 7.59
C ALA A 176 -26.41 44.03 7.22
N ASP A 177 -27.26 44.18 8.23
CA ASP A 177 -28.42 45.07 8.16
C ASP A 177 -27.96 46.53 8.18
#